data_AF-G8YJV1-F1
#
_entry.id   AF-G8YJV1-F1
#
_cell.length_a   1.000
_cell.length_b   1.000
_cell.length_c   1.000
_cell.angle_alpha   90.00
_cell.angle_beta   90.00
_cell.angle_gamma   90.00
#
_symmetry.space_group_name_H-M   'P 1'
#
loop_
_entity.id
_entity.type
_entity.pdbx_description
1 polymer ?
#
loop_
_entity_poly.entity_id
_entity_poly.type
_entity_poly.pdbx_seq_one_letter_code
_entity_poly.pdbx_strand_id
1 'polypeptide(L)'
;MMNFWGVFLIFVNALVYVQAGRGGNDMYKDDVNVLELTPSTFDKAVYGTNYTTMVKFYAPWCGYCRSLEPIYHKLGKYFNQDAKYSINIASVNCDKDTNQELCSRFRISGFPTILVFRPSKFDPVKNPKVSHAVETYNGERSLKPMVRFLTSRMKNYAKRIYGLGGDALSSWLAGENGSHKVLLITKSYDVTPLYKSLALDFLGVLKFGLVSTKSLDKEHEFKHNVDGKDIKLPLKKEEDLPRLLLFDEYSDKIVKFEGKYNDKTAITQWIIEKTGIKPTEGPLSRKEAKFFKNVRLGKKPSSKKPSSKKINKKPQHDEL
;
A
#
# COMPACT_ATOMS: atom_id res chain seq x y z
N MET A 1 21.10 79.96 -33.39
CA MET A 1 19.90 79.85 -32.52
C MET A 1 19.65 78.38 -32.22
N MET A 2 19.52 78.08 -30.93
CA MET A 2 19.18 76.84 -30.20
C MET A 2 18.66 75.57 -30.90
N ASN A 3 19.24 74.45 -30.44
CA ASN A 3 18.66 73.20 -29.90
C ASN A 3 17.69 72.36 -30.75
N PHE A 4 18.00 71.06 -30.92
CA PHE A 4 17.65 70.04 -29.92
C PHE A 4 18.35 68.70 -30.22
N TRP A 5 18.99 68.16 -29.19
CA TRP A 5 19.68 66.89 -29.16
C TRP A 5 18.73 65.85 -28.57
N GLY A 6 18.75 64.62 -29.09
CA GLY A 6 18.45 63.45 -28.27
C GLY A 6 17.24 62.60 -28.65
N VAL A 7 17.53 61.31 -28.78
CA VAL A 7 16.67 60.15 -28.51
C VAL A 7 15.75 59.71 -29.66
N PHE A 8 16.18 58.68 -30.40
CA PHE A 8 15.48 57.39 -30.43
C PHE A 8 16.30 56.35 -31.21
N LEU A 9 17.27 55.75 -30.50
CA LEU A 9 17.86 54.46 -30.83
C LEU A 9 17.13 53.42 -29.96
N ILE A 10 16.98 52.20 -30.49
CA ILE A 10 16.50 50.96 -29.85
C ILE A 10 15.00 50.66 -30.09
N PHE A 11 14.70 49.88 -31.13
CA PHE A 11 13.68 48.82 -31.09
C PHE A 11 14.06 47.71 -32.10
N VAL A 12 15.13 46.98 -31.79
CA VAL A 12 15.41 45.64 -32.34
C VAL A 12 15.60 44.73 -31.13
N ASN A 13 14.97 43.54 -31.19
CA ASN A 13 14.85 42.49 -30.16
C ASN A 13 13.62 42.57 -29.24
N ALA A 14 12.43 42.31 -29.79
CA ALA A 14 11.43 41.58 -29.03
C ALA A 14 11.69 40.08 -29.21
N LEU A 15 12.49 39.55 -28.29
CA LEU A 15 12.80 38.14 -28.14
C LEU A 15 11.51 37.30 -28.04
N VAL A 16 11.52 36.18 -28.75
CA VAL A 16 10.76 34.98 -28.45
C VAL A 16 11.04 34.53 -27.00
N TYR A 17 10.06 33.85 -26.41
CA TYR A 17 10.04 33.10 -25.14
C TYR A 17 9.45 33.80 -23.91
N VAL A 18 8.12 33.82 -23.85
CA VAL A 18 7.42 33.48 -22.60
C VAL A 18 6.41 32.37 -22.90
N GLN A 19 6.90 31.13 -22.98
CA GLN A 19 6.08 29.98 -22.55
C GLN A 19 6.38 29.77 -21.05
N ALA A 20 5.85 30.66 -20.22
CA ALA A 20 5.71 30.37 -18.80
C ALA A 20 4.64 29.27 -18.68
N GLY A 21 5.07 28.10 -18.19
CA GLY A 21 4.29 26.86 -18.18
C GLY A 21 2.85 27.04 -17.71
N ARG A 22 1.91 26.71 -18.61
CA ARG A 22 0.48 26.54 -18.31
C ARG A 22 0.22 25.21 -17.59
N GLY A 23 1.08 24.81 -16.66
CA GLY A 23 0.80 23.66 -15.81
C GLY A 23 -0.16 24.10 -14.71
N GLY A 24 -1.45 23.75 -14.82
CA GLY A 24 -2.41 24.03 -13.76
C GLY A 24 -1.97 23.41 -12.42
N ASN A 25 -2.32 24.08 -11.31
CA ASN A 25 -1.99 23.61 -9.97
C ASN A 25 -2.58 22.22 -9.68
N ASP A 26 -1.88 21.43 -8.86
CA ASP A 26 -2.36 20.11 -8.46
C ASP A 26 -3.58 20.24 -7.54
N MET A 27 -4.65 19.50 -7.83
CA MET A 27 -5.88 19.50 -7.05
C MET A 27 -5.70 18.89 -5.65
N TYR A 28 -4.79 17.93 -5.47
CA TYR A 28 -4.62 17.20 -4.20
C TYR A 28 -3.33 17.55 -3.44
N LYS A 29 -2.66 18.65 -3.80
CA LYS A 29 -1.38 19.05 -3.18
C LYS A 29 -1.46 19.10 -1.64
N ASP A 30 -2.57 19.60 -1.12
CA ASP A 30 -2.78 19.81 0.32
C ASP A 30 -3.64 18.69 0.95
N ASP A 31 -4.02 17.67 0.18
CA ASP A 31 -4.78 16.53 0.67
C ASP A 31 -3.84 15.39 1.07
N VAL A 32 -3.59 15.26 2.38
CA VAL A 32 -2.77 14.18 2.93
C VAL A 32 -3.35 12.77 2.71
N ASN A 33 -4.57 12.63 2.20
CA ASN A 33 -5.22 11.34 1.98
C ASN A 33 -5.19 10.87 0.52
N VAL A 34 -4.76 11.73 -0.41
CA VAL A 34 -4.62 11.40 -1.82
C VAL A 34 -3.17 11.68 -2.23
N LEU A 35 -2.48 10.65 -2.71
CA LEU A 35 -1.09 10.78 -3.13
C LEU A 35 -1.01 11.49 -4.49
N GLU A 36 -0.61 12.76 -4.52
CA GLU A 36 -0.31 13.44 -5.78
C GLU A 36 1.05 12.94 -6.32
N LEU A 37 1.01 12.16 -7.39
CA LEU A 37 2.17 11.46 -7.94
C LEU A 37 2.80 12.21 -9.12
N THR A 38 4.10 12.01 -9.25
CA THR A 38 4.95 12.49 -10.36
C THR A 38 5.69 11.29 -10.96
N PRO A 39 6.35 11.40 -12.12
CA PRO A 39 7.16 10.31 -12.66
C PRO A 39 8.17 9.76 -11.64
N SER A 40 8.76 10.64 -10.82
CA SER A 40 9.76 10.26 -9.81
C SER A 40 9.20 9.45 -8.64
N THR A 41 7.91 9.56 -8.36
CA THR A 41 7.25 8.89 -7.22
C THR A 41 6.30 7.77 -7.64
N PHE A 42 5.83 7.79 -8.90
CA PHE A 42 4.79 6.90 -9.40
C PHE A 42 5.18 5.43 -9.24
N ASP A 43 6.31 5.01 -9.81
CA ASP A 43 6.63 3.58 -9.87
C ASP A 43 6.82 2.99 -8.46
N LYS A 44 7.42 3.75 -7.53
CA LYS A 44 7.59 3.30 -6.15
C LYS A 44 6.27 3.28 -5.36
N ALA A 45 5.36 4.21 -5.62
CA ALA A 45 4.05 4.26 -4.97
C ALA A 45 3.08 3.20 -5.51
N VAL A 46 3.14 2.92 -6.81
CA VAL A 46 2.19 2.05 -7.52
C VAL A 46 2.69 0.62 -7.65
N TYR A 47 3.95 0.42 -8.08
CA TYR A 47 4.52 -0.92 -8.32
C TYR A 47 5.39 -1.41 -7.16
N GLY A 48 5.99 -0.49 -6.40
CA GLY A 48 6.82 -0.83 -5.24
C GLY A 48 6.05 -1.32 -4.00
N THR A 49 4.75 -1.61 -4.12
CA THR A 49 3.82 -1.96 -3.02
C THR A 49 3.01 -3.22 -3.34
N ASN A 50 2.64 -3.96 -2.30
CA ASN A 50 1.65 -5.05 -2.37
C ASN A 50 0.21 -4.55 -2.18
N TYR A 51 -0.02 -3.23 -2.19
CA TYR A 51 -1.34 -2.65 -2.02
C TYR A 51 -2.00 -2.42 -3.38
N THR A 52 -3.32 -2.57 -3.43
CA THR A 52 -4.09 -2.12 -4.59
C THR A 52 -4.06 -0.60 -4.62
N THR A 53 -3.72 -0.01 -5.77
CA THR A 53 -3.63 1.45 -5.93
C THR A 53 -4.61 1.94 -6.96
N MET A 54 -5.48 2.89 -6.59
CA MET A 54 -6.32 3.62 -7.53
C MET A 54 -5.64 4.94 -7.88
N VAL A 55 -5.48 5.22 -9.17
CA VAL A 55 -4.90 6.46 -9.66
C VAL A 55 -5.91 7.21 -10.53
N LYS A 56 -6.25 8.44 -10.15
CA LYS A 56 -7.01 9.38 -10.99
C LYS A 56 -6.05 10.21 -11.84
N PHE A 57 -6.09 10.02 -13.15
CA PHE A 57 -5.45 10.91 -14.12
C PHE A 57 -6.42 12.03 -14.48
N TYR A 58 -6.00 13.28 -14.33
CA TYR A 58 -6.88 14.45 -14.43
C TYR A 58 -6.18 15.68 -15.03
N ALA A 59 -6.97 16.70 -15.34
CA ALA A 59 -6.50 18.07 -15.55
C ALA A 59 -7.37 19.03 -14.71
N PRO A 60 -6.79 20.08 -14.09
CA PRO A 60 -7.50 20.94 -13.12
C PRO A 60 -8.60 21.80 -13.77
N TRP A 61 -8.46 22.10 -15.06
CA TRP A 61 -9.46 22.85 -15.83
C TRP A 61 -10.68 21.99 -16.23
N CYS A 62 -10.60 20.66 -16.14
CA CYS A 62 -11.68 19.76 -16.54
C CYS A 62 -12.86 19.79 -15.55
N GLY A 63 -14.05 20.13 -16.02
CA GLY A 63 -15.27 20.19 -15.21
C GLY A 63 -15.60 18.88 -14.50
N TYR A 64 -15.54 17.74 -15.21
CA TYR A 64 -15.79 16.41 -14.61
C TYR A 64 -14.75 16.03 -13.54
N CYS A 65 -13.51 16.51 -13.66
CA CYS A 65 -12.48 16.31 -12.63
C CYS A 65 -12.82 17.04 -11.34
N ARG A 66 -13.28 18.30 -11.46
CA ARG A 66 -13.73 19.12 -10.32
C ARG A 66 -14.98 18.53 -9.66
N SER A 67 -15.96 18.07 -10.45
CA SER A 67 -17.16 17.42 -9.89
C SER A 67 -16.84 16.14 -9.10
N LEU A 68 -15.81 15.39 -9.51
CA LEU A 68 -15.40 14.15 -8.83
C LEU A 68 -14.54 14.39 -7.58
N GLU A 69 -13.90 15.56 -7.47
CA GLU A 69 -12.92 15.85 -6.43
C GLU A 69 -13.41 15.61 -4.99
N PRO A 70 -14.61 16.08 -4.58
CA PRO A 70 -15.08 15.89 -3.21
C PRO A 70 -15.29 14.41 -2.87
N ILE A 71 -15.69 13.60 -3.85
CA ILE A 71 -15.90 12.16 -3.69
C ILE A 71 -14.55 11.46 -3.59
N TYR A 72 -13.59 11.85 -4.43
CA TYR A 72 -12.24 11.29 -4.42
C TYR A 72 -11.47 11.61 -3.13
N HIS A 73 -11.63 12.83 -2.59
CA HIS A 73 -11.13 13.20 -1.27
C HIS A 73 -11.72 12.30 -0.17
N LYS A 74 -13.05 12.13 -0.16
CA LYS A 74 -13.73 11.22 0.79
C LYS A 74 -13.23 9.77 0.65
N LEU A 75 -12.95 9.32 -0.56
CA LEU A 75 -12.38 8.00 -0.82
C LEU A 75 -10.97 7.86 -0.24
N GLY A 76 -10.10 8.86 -0.46
CA GLY A 76 -8.79 8.93 0.16
C GLY A 76 -8.89 8.88 1.68
N LYS A 77 -9.75 9.72 2.26
CA LYS A 77 -10.00 9.76 3.71
C LYS A 77 -10.43 8.39 4.25
N TYR A 78 -11.37 7.72 3.57
CA TYR A 78 -11.89 6.41 3.96
C TYR A 78 -10.79 5.34 4.06
N PHE A 79 -9.83 5.35 3.13
CA PHE A 79 -8.76 4.36 3.13
C PHE A 79 -7.53 4.75 3.98
N ASN A 80 -7.23 6.04 4.09
CA ASN A 80 -6.03 6.52 4.77
C ASN A 80 -6.23 6.75 6.29
N GLN A 81 -7.30 7.43 6.71
CA GLN A 81 -7.43 7.86 8.12
C GLN A 81 -7.65 6.71 9.09
N ASP A 82 -8.43 5.72 8.68
CA ASP A 82 -8.69 4.55 9.51
C ASP A 82 -7.54 3.55 9.49
N ALA A 83 -6.60 3.69 8.53
CA ALA A 83 -5.54 2.73 8.17
C ALA A 83 -6.01 1.28 7.97
N LYS A 84 -7.33 1.00 8.05
CA LYS A 84 -7.93 -0.34 8.07
C LYS A 84 -7.64 -1.13 6.80
N TYR A 85 -7.36 -0.46 5.69
CA TYR A 85 -7.25 -1.08 4.38
C TYR A 85 -5.93 -0.75 3.72
N SER A 86 -5.26 -1.79 3.24
CA SER A 86 -4.03 -1.71 2.44
C SER A 86 -4.36 -1.36 0.99
N ILE A 87 -4.90 -0.15 0.78
CA ILE A 87 -5.29 0.44 -0.50
C ILE A 87 -4.74 1.88 -0.57
N ASN A 88 -4.09 2.22 -1.67
CA ASN A 88 -3.61 3.58 -1.93
C ASN A 88 -4.58 4.31 -2.86
N ILE A 89 -4.88 5.57 -2.54
CA ILE A 89 -5.60 6.49 -3.41
C ILE A 89 -4.61 7.56 -3.88
N ALA A 90 -4.52 7.75 -5.19
CA ALA A 90 -3.50 8.57 -5.81
C ALA A 90 -4.04 9.36 -6.99
N SER A 91 -3.34 10.41 -7.38
CA SER A 91 -3.69 11.29 -8.48
C SER A 91 -2.47 11.63 -9.32
N VAL A 92 -2.68 11.91 -10.60
CA VAL A 92 -1.66 12.43 -11.51
C VAL A 92 -2.29 13.56 -12.32
N ASN A 93 -1.75 14.77 -12.15
CA ASN A 93 -2.07 15.92 -12.98
C ASN A 93 -1.41 15.81 -14.37
N CYS A 94 -2.18 15.51 -15.40
CA CYS A 94 -1.69 15.39 -16.78
C CYS A 94 -1.52 16.73 -17.51
N ASP A 95 -1.96 17.83 -16.90
CA ASP A 95 -1.78 19.19 -17.44
C ASP A 95 -0.35 19.72 -17.21
N LYS A 96 0.40 19.09 -16.29
CA LYS A 96 1.80 19.42 -16.04
C LYS A 96 2.72 18.80 -17.08
N ASP A 97 3.58 19.61 -17.68
CA ASP A 97 4.63 19.18 -18.62
C ASP A 97 5.46 18.02 -18.06
N THR A 98 5.81 18.07 -16.77
CA THR A 98 6.59 17.01 -16.10
C THR A 98 5.88 15.65 -16.05
N ASN A 99 4.55 15.62 -16.20
CA ASN A 99 3.74 14.41 -16.11
C ASN A 99 3.24 13.91 -17.48
N GLN A 100 3.52 14.63 -18.57
CA GLN A 100 3.03 14.28 -19.91
C GLN A 100 3.46 12.86 -20.32
N GLU A 101 4.75 12.53 -20.21
CA GLU A 101 5.26 11.20 -20.54
C GLU A 101 4.58 10.09 -19.72
N LEU A 102 4.34 10.35 -18.43
CA LEU A 102 3.64 9.42 -17.53
C LEU A 102 2.19 9.20 -17.97
N CYS A 103 1.48 10.25 -18.38
CA CYS A 103 0.11 10.14 -18.88
C CYS A 103 0.07 9.46 -20.27
N SER A 104 1.03 9.76 -21.15
CA SER A 104 1.20 9.08 -22.44
C SER A 104 1.51 7.59 -22.28
N ARG A 105 2.35 7.22 -21.29
CA ARG A 105 2.68 5.83 -20.96
C ARG A 105 1.43 4.99 -20.68
N PHE A 106 0.42 5.59 -20.06
CA PHE A 106 -0.87 4.95 -19.78
C PHE A 106 -1.96 5.27 -20.80
N ARG A 107 -1.61 5.90 -21.93
CA ARG A 107 -2.52 6.25 -23.04
C ARG A 107 -3.75 7.03 -22.56
N ILE A 108 -3.55 7.97 -21.63
CA ILE A 108 -4.64 8.80 -21.13
C ILE A 108 -5.08 9.78 -22.21
N SER A 109 -6.27 9.57 -22.76
CA SER A 109 -6.85 10.39 -23.84
C SER A 109 -8.04 11.24 -23.39
N GLY A 110 -8.46 11.13 -22.14
CA GLY A 110 -9.60 11.86 -21.58
C GLY A 110 -9.59 11.90 -20.06
N PHE A 111 -10.32 12.85 -19.49
CA PHE A 111 -10.31 13.13 -18.06
C PHE A 111 -11.71 13.16 -17.41
N PRO A 112 -11.83 12.73 -16.14
CA PRO A 112 -10.84 11.93 -15.44
C PRO A 112 -10.83 10.49 -15.95
N THR A 113 -9.64 9.92 -16.11
CA THR A 113 -9.45 8.48 -16.30
C THR A 113 -8.98 7.88 -14.98
N ILE A 114 -9.64 6.84 -14.49
CA ILE A 114 -9.29 6.17 -13.24
C ILE A 114 -8.75 4.78 -13.57
N LEU A 115 -7.49 4.54 -13.25
CA LEU A 115 -6.86 3.23 -13.38
C LEU A 115 -6.65 2.60 -12.01
N VAL A 116 -6.83 1.29 -11.92
CA VAL A 116 -6.61 0.51 -10.70
C VAL A 116 -5.51 -0.51 -10.97
N PHE A 117 -4.45 -0.41 -10.18
CA PHE A 117 -3.25 -1.22 -10.24
C PHE A 117 -3.34 -2.29 -9.15
N ARG A 118 -3.44 -3.54 -9.57
CA ARG A 118 -3.55 -4.70 -8.69
C ARG A 118 -2.20 -5.41 -8.62
N PRO A 119 -1.63 -5.58 -7.43
CA PRO A 119 -0.39 -6.33 -7.28
C PRO A 119 -0.57 -7.75 -7.81
N SER A 120 0.50 -8.30 -8.35
CA SER A 120 0.60 -9.71 -8.70
C SER A 120 0.55 -10.60 -7.46
N LYS A 121 0.61 -11.93 -7.66
CA LYS A 121 0.84 -12.84 -6.54
C LYS A 121 2.27 -12.63 -6.04
N PHE A 122 2.41 -12.47 -4.73
CA PHE A 122 3.69 -12.32 -4.06
C PHE A 122 4.49 -13.59 -4.20
N ASP A 123 5.76 -13.42 -4.54
CA ASP A 123 6.74 -14.47 -4.71
C ASP A 123 8.03 -13.98 -4.03
N PRO A 124 8.46 -14.61 -2.92
CA PRO A 124 9.64 -14.18 -2.17
C PRO A 124 10.95 -14.46 -2.92
N VAL A 125 10.93 -15.33 -3.94
CA VAL A 125 12.12 -15.75 -4.70
C VAL A 125 12.30 -14.88 -5.96
N LYS A 126 11.21 -14.38 -6.55
CA LYS A 126 11.28 -13.54 -7.76
C LYS A 126 11.57 -12.08 -7.42
N ASN A 127 12.64 -11.57 -8.04
CA ASN A 127 12.97 -10.14 -8.02
C ASN A 127 11.86 -9.27 -8.66
N PRO A 128 11.66 -8.03 -8.18
CA PRO A 128 10.40 -7.30 -8.15
C PRO A 128 10.03 -6.58 -9.46
N LYS A 129 10.37 -7.12 -10.64
CA LYS A 129 9.78 -6.62 -11.90
C LYS A 129 8.37 -7.17 -12.11
N VAL A 130 7.59 -7.31 -11.04
CA VAL A 130 6.23 -7.81 -11.16
C VAL A 130 5.32 -6.63 -11.46
N SER A 131 4.88 -6.54 -12.71
CA SER A 131 3.94 -5.52 -13.15
C SER A 131 2.60 -5.73 -12.45
N HIS A 132 2.04 -4.67 -11.89
CA HIS A 132 0.65 -4.69 -11.42
C HIS A 132 -0.29 -4.82 -12.60
N ALA A 133 -1.29 -5.69 -12.48
CA ALA A 133 -2.37 -5.74 -13.47
C ALA A 133 -3.15 -4.43 -13.42
N VAL A 134 -3.39 -3.81 -14.57
CA VAL A 134 -4.06 -2.52 -14.67
C VAL A 134 -5.47 -2.74 -15.20
N GLU A 135 -6.48 -2.21 -14.52
CA GLU A 135 -7.86 -2.16 -15.01
C GLU A 135 -8.39 -0.72 -14.97
N THR A 136 -9.21 -0.34 -15.95
CA THR A 136 -9.91 0.96 -15.92
C THR A 136 -11.15 0.84 -15.06
N TYR A 137 -11.37 1.80 -14.16
CA TYR A 137 -12.60 1.88 -13.38
C TYR A 137 -13.69 2.62 -14.16
N ASN A 138 -14.65 1.85 -14.67
CA ASN A 138 -15.83 2.35 -15.41
C ASN A 138 -17.11 2.35 -14.57
N GLY A 139 -17.01 2.06 -13.26
CA GLY A 139 -18.18 2.01 -12.37
C GLY A 139 -18.68 3.40 -11.96
N GLU A 140 -19.79 3.40 -11.21
CA GLU A 140 -20.38 4.62 -10.65
C GLU A 140 -19.37 5.40 -9.80
N ARG A 141 -19.26 6.71 -10.03
CA ARG A 141 -18.26 7.57 -9.38
C ARG A 141 -18.77 8.14 -8.05
N SER A 142 -19.31 7.28 -7.20
CA SER A 142 -19.72 7.59 -5.84
C SER A 142 -18.93 6.77 -4.82
N LEU A 143 -18.90 7.20 -3.55
CA LEU A 143 -18.00 6.64 -2.54
C LEU A 143 -18.20 5.13 -2.33
N LYS A 144 -19.45 4.68 -2.16
CA LYS A 144 -19.76 3.28 -1.80
C LYS A 144 -19.40 2.28 -2.91
N PRO A 145 -19.76 2.49 -4.19
CA PRO A 145 -19.30 1.66 -5.31
C PRO A 145 -17.78 1.61 -5.44
N MET A 146 -17.09 2.74 -5.31
CA MET A 146 -15.63 2.79 -5.39
C MET A 146 -14.96 2.01 -4.25
N VAL A 147 -15.46 2.16 -3.02
CA VAL A 147 -14.99 1.38 -1.86
C VAL A 147 -15.20 -0.12 -2.09
N ARG A 148 -16.40 -0.53 -2.52
CA ARG A 148 -16.72 -1.93 -2.81
C ARG A 148 -15.82 -2.49 -3.92
N PHE A 149 -15.61 -1.72 -4.98
CA PHE A 149 -14.71 -2.09 -6.06
C PHE A 149 -13.31 -2.34 -5.50
N LEU A 150 -12.70 -1.37 -4.83
CA LEU A 150 -11.32 -1.48 -4.36
C LEU A 150 -11.10 -2.58 -3.32
N THR A 151 -12.00 -2.71 -2.34
CA THR A 151 -11.92 -3.76 -1.32
C THR A 151 -12.04 -5.16 -1.90
N SER A 152 -12.84 -5.35 -2.97
CA SER A 152 -12.92 -6.62 -3.69
C SER A 152 -11.64 -6.98 -4.46
N ARG A 153 -10.78 -6.00 -4.74
CA ARG A 153 -9.48 -6.17 -5.42
C ARG A 153 -8.31 -6.39 -4.47
N MET A 154 -8.52 -6.35 -3.15
CA MET A 154 -7.47 -6.64 -2.19
C MET A 154 -7.04 -8.10 -2.30
N LYS A 155 -5.73 -8.33 -2.46
CA LYS A 155 -5.15 -9.67 -2.37
C LYS A 155 -5.37 -10.23 -0.97
N ASN A 156 -5.56 -11.54 -0.91
CA ASN A 156 -5.68 -12.26 0.34
C ASN A 156 -4.46 -13.16 0.53
N TYR A 157 -3.70 -12.91 1.60
CA TYR A 157 -2.59 -13.76 2.06
C TYR A 157 -2.86 -14.40 3.43
N ALA A 158 -4.06 -14.22 3.99
CA ALA A 158 -4.51 -14.98 5.15
C ALA A 158 -5.03 -16.35 4.69
N LYS A 159 -4.43 -17.43 5.21
CA LYS A 159 -4.86 -18.80 4.93
C LYS A 159 -6.14 -19.09 5.71
N ARG A 160 -7.20 -19.53 5.02
CA ARG A 160 -8.37 -20.10 5.68
C ARG A 160 -8.05 -21.52 6.11
N ILE A 161 -8.29 -21.81 7.38
CA ILE A 161 -8.07 -23.10 8.01
C ILE A 161 -9.44 -23.65 8.38
N TYR A 162 -9.77 -24.81 7.82
CA TYR A 162 -11.08 -25.42 7.94
C TYR A 162 -11.10 -26.32 9.19
N GLY A 163 -11.94 -25.98 10.16
CA GLY A 163 -12.13 -26.74 11.40
C GLY A 163 -11.07 -26.48 12.47
N LEU A 164 -11.51 -26.28 13.72
CA LEU A 164 -10.61 -26.15 14.87
C LEU A 164 -10.11 -27.49 15.41
N GLY A 165 -10.80 -28.59 15.16
CA GLY A 165 -10.41 -29.92 15.65
C GLY A 165 -9.65 -30.79 14.65
N GLY A 166 -9.29 -30.25 13.48
CA GLY A 166 -8.66 -31.03 12.42
C GLY A 166 -7.15 -30.84 12.32
N ASP A 167 -6.48 -31.79 11.65
CA ASP A 167 -5.04 -31.79 11.38
C ASP A 167 -4.57 -30.55 10.61
N ALA A 168 -5.48 -29.86 9.90
CA ALA A 168 -5.18 -28.68 9.12
C ALA A 168 -4.64 -27.51 9.99
N LEU A 169 -5.14 -27.35 11.21
CA LEU A 169 -4.66 -26.32 12.13
C LEU A 169 -3.31 -26.72 12.72
N SER A 170 -3.18 -27.96 13.20
CA SER A 170 -1.91 -28.51 13.70
C SER A 170 -0.80 -28.38 12.64
N SER A 171 -1.08 -28.80 11.40
CA SER A 171 -0.14 -28.75 10.27
C SER A 171 0.21 -27.31 9.89
N TRP A 172 -0.71 -26.36 10.03
CA TRP A 172 -0.41 -24.95 9.75
C TRP A 172 0.43 -24.32 10.86
N LEU A 173 0.20 -24.68 12.12
CA LEU A 173 1.01 -24.25 13.25
C LEU A 173 2.43 -24.83 13.18
N ALA A 174 2.55 -26.11 12.82
CA ALA A 174 3.81 -26.84 12.62
C ALA A 174 4.58 -26.41 11.36
N GLY A 175 3.88 -25.93 10.33
CA GLY A 175 4.51 -25.58 9.05
C GLY A 175 5.60 -24.52 9.16
N GLU A 176 6.57 -24.53 8.25
CA GLU A 176 7.74 -23.64 8.17
C GLU A 176 8.26 -23.18 9.54
N ASN A 177 9.12 -24.01 10.17
CA ASN A 177 10.01 -23.61 11.26
C ASN A 177 10.66 -22.26 10.90
N GLY A 178 10.63 -21.29 11.79
CA GLY A 178 11.16 -19.93 11.54
C GLY A 178 10.10 -18.83 11.43
N SER A 179 8.80 -19.16 11.41
CA SER A 179 7.75 -18.18 11.14
C SER A 179 6.82 -17.93 12.32
N HIS A 180 6.81 -16.68 12.81
CA HIS A 180 5.76 -16.19 13.70
C HIS A 180 4.40 -16.19 12.99
N LYS A 181 3.36 -16.61 13.70
CA LYS A 181 2.03 -16.84 13.13
C LYS A 181 0.97 -16.05 13.89
N VAL A 182 0.08 -15.38 13.18
CA VAL A 182 -1.09 -14.71 13.76
C VAL A 182 -2.34 -15.45 13.31
N LEU A 183 -3.13 -15.93 14.26
CA LEU A 183 -4.38 -16.63 14.02
C LEU A 183 -5.55 -15.74 14.41
N LEU A 184 -6.47 -15.54 13.47
CA LEU A 184 -7.78 -14.97 13.74
C LEU A 184 -8.81 -16.07 13.94
N ILE A 185 -9.50 -16.00 15.07
CA ILE A 185 -10.66 -16.82 15.36
C ILE A 185 -11.89 -15.94 15.27
N THR A 186 -12.88 -16.33 14.46
CA THR A 186 -14.04 -15.48 14.16
C THR A 186 -15.29 -16.30 13.85
N LYS A 187 -16.47 -15.68 13.98
CA LYS A 187 -17.74 -16.27 13.55
C LYS A 187 -17.95 -16.21 12.02
N SER A 188 -17.01 -15.64 11.25
CA SER A 188 -17.11 -15.56 9.79
C SER A 188 -16.24 -16.59 9.08
N TYR A 189 -16.63 -17.01 7.87
CA TYR A 189 -15.73 -17.72 6.95
C TYR A 189 -14.93 -16.74 6.07
N ASP A 190 -15.41 -15.49 5.99
CA ASP A 190 -14.80 -14.47 5.16
C ASP A 190 -13.62 -13.82 5.85
N VAL A 191 -12.53 -13.74 5.09
CA VAL A 191 -11.39 -12.91 5.46
C VAL A 191 -11.78 -11.46 5.24
N THR A 192 -12.00 -10.72 6.34
CA THR A 192 -12.38 -9.31 6.26
C THR A 192 -11.27 -8.48 5.60
N PRO A 193 -11.60 -7.34 4.98
CA PRO A 193 -10.56 -6.47 4.39
C PRO A 193 -9.50 -6.05 5.41
N LEU A 194 -9.86 -5.82 6.68
CA LEU A 194 -8.91 -5.52 7.75
C LEU A 194 -7.91 -6.66 7.98
N TYR A 195 -8.37 -7.92 7.97
CA TYR A 195 -7.47 -9.05 8.18
C TYR A 195 -6.58 -9.29 6.95
N LYS A 196 -7.10 -9.08 5.73
CA LYS A 196 -6.28 -9.04 4.51
C LYS A 196 -5.22 -7.94 4.59
N SER A 197 -5.59 -6.77 5.11
CA SER A 197 -4.73 -5.61 5.32
C SER A 197 -3.55 -5.94 6.23
N LEU A 198 -3.82 -6.55 7.39
CA LEU A 198 -2.76 -7.02 8.32
C LEU A 198 -1.83 -8.05 7.66
N ALA A 199 -2.39 -9.03 6.95
CA ALA A 199 -1.60 -10.03 6.23
C ALA A 199 -0.73 -9.42 5.11
N LEU A 200 -1.19 -8.33 4.48
CA LEU A 200 -0.43 -7.58 3.47
C LEU A 200 0.70 -6.76 4.11
N ASP A 201 0.48 -6.13 5.25
CA ASP A 201 1.47 -5.30 5.93
C ASP A 201 2.70 -6.10 6.37
N PHE A 202 2.47 -7.32 6.84
CA PHE A 202 3.51 -8.24 7.30
C PHE A 202 3.83 -9.33 6.26
N LEU A 203 3.49 -9.10 5.00
CA LEU A 203 3.70 -10.06 3.94
C LEU A 203 5.18 -10.44 3.82
N GLY A 204 5.46 -11.74 3.84
CA GLY A 204 6.82 -12.28 3.77
C GLY A 204 7.57 -12.33 5.09
N VAL A 205 7.04 -11.76 6.18
CA VAL A 205 7.67 -11.81 7.51
C VAL A 205 6.82 -12.53 8.57
N LEU A 206 5.48 -12.48 8.47
CA LEU A 206 4.58 -13.27 9.32
C LEU A 206 3.56 -14.04 8.48
N LYS A 207 3.05 -15.14 9.02
CA LYS A 207 1.94 -15.90 8.43
C LYS A 207 0.63 -15.55 9.14
N PHE A 208 -0.44 -15.42 8.38
CA PHE A 208 -1.78 -15.12 8.90
C PHE A 208 -2.72 -16.28 8.59
N GLY A 209 -3.46 -16.73 9.60
CA GLY A 209 -4.41 -17.83 9.51
C GLY A 209 -5.78 -17.41 10.02
N LEU A 210 -6.86 -17.86 9.40
CA LEU A 210 -8.22 -17.62 9.88
C LEU A 210 -8.89 -18.96 10.12
N VAL A 211 -9.47 -19.11 11.31
CA VAL A 211 -10.37 -20.22 11.63
C VAL A 211 -11.75 -19.67 11.97
N SER A 212 -12.79 -20.32 11.44
CA SER A 212 -14.17 -19.99 11.74
C SER A 212 -14.72 -20.87 12.86
N THR A 213 -15.52 -20.27 13.75
CA THR A 213 -16.25 -21.01 14.79
C THR A 213 -17.65 -21.43 14.36
N LYS A 214 -18.09 -21.07 13.13
CA LYS A 214 -19.45 -21.37 12.64
C LYS A 214 -19.81 -22.85 12.61
N SER A 215 -18.82 -23.72 12.45
CA SER A 215 -18.99 -25.17 12.42
C SER A 215 -18.71 -25.83 13.76
N LEU A 216 -18.67 -25.08 14.87
CA LEU A 216 -18.48 -25.62 16.21
C LEU A 216 -19.80 -25.78 16.94
N ASP A 217 -20.12 -27.03 17.29
CA ASP A 217 -21.39 -27.33 17.95
C ASP A 217 -21.32 -27.16 19.48
N LYS A 218 -20.14 -27.28 20.11
CA LYS A 218 -19.95 -27.21 21.58
C LYS A 218 -18.67 -26.46 21.99
N GLU A 219 -18.55 -26.12 23.28
CA GLU A 219 -17.28 -25.69 23.88
C GLU A 219 -16.26 -26.83 23.80
N HIS A 220 -15.08 -26.53 23.27
CA HIS A 220 -14.00 -27.50 23.14
C HIS A 220 -12.70 -26.82 23.50
N GLU A 221 -11.94 -27.42 24.41
CA GLU A 221 -10.50 -27.18 24.46
C GLU A 221 -9.85 -27.95 23.33
N PHE A 222 -9.38 -27.23 22.31
CA PHE A 222 -8.63 -27.85 21.24
C PHE A 222 -7.18 -27.99 21.67
N LYS A 223 -6.77 -29.24 21.89
CA LYS A 223 -5.37 -29.63 22.07
C LYS A 223 -4.82 -30.04 20.73
N HIS A 224 -3.80 -29.34 20.26
CA HIS A 224 -3.08 -29.68 19.05
C HIS A 224 -1.67 -30.10 19.40
N ASN A 225 -1.27 -31.30 19.01
CA ASN A 225 0.12 -31.68 19.09
C ASN A 225 0.86 -31.10 17.87
N VAL A 226 1.81 -30.21 18.12
CA VAL A 226 2.65 -29.56 17.11
C VAL A 226 4.10 -29.83 17.52
N ASP A 227 4.80 -30.61 16.71
CA ASP A 227 6.19 -31.04 16.95
C ASP A 227 6.42 -31.60 18.36
N GLY A 228 5.47 -32.42 18.85
CA GLY A 228 5.53 -33.04 20.17
C GLY A 228 5.01 -32.17 21.32
N LYS A 229 4.54 -30.94 21.05
CA LYS A 229 4.02 -30.01 22.07
C LYS A 229 2.51 -29.85 21.99
N ASP A 230 1.83 -29.90 23.13
CA ASP A 230 0.39 -29.70 23.21
C ASP A 230 0.04 -28.21 23.30
N ILE A 231 -0.45 -27.65 22.19
CA ILE A 231 -0.97 -26.30 22.10
C ILE A 231 -2.45 -26.31 22.49
N LYS A 232 -2.81 -25.57 23.54
CA LYS A 232 -4.20 -25.36 23.96
C LYS A 232 -4.75 -24.06 23.41
N LEU A 233 -5.82 -24.12 22.63
CA LEU A 233 -6.52 -22.92 22.15
C LEU A 233 -7.65 -22.57 23.12
N PRO A 234 -7.60 -21.42 23.81
CA PRO A 234 -8.65 -21.03 24.74
C PRO A 234 -9.88 -20.56 23.96
N LEU A 235 -10.85 -21.47 23.76
CA LEU A 235 -12.08 -21.24 23.02
C LEU A 235 -13.31 -21.44 23.90
N LYS A 236 -13.97 -20.32 24.26
CA LYS A 236 -15.30 -20.30 24.87
C LYS A 236 -16.30 -19.80 23.83
N LYS A 237 -17.52 -20.36 23.82
CA LYS A 237 -18.46 -20.28 22.67
C LYS A 237 -18.96 -18.85 22.38
N GLU A 238 -19.09 -18.00 23.39
CA GLU A 238 -19.97 -16.84 23.25
C GLU A 238 -19.42 -15.47 23.62
N GLU A 239 -18.35 -15.33 24.39
CA GLU A 239 -17.89 -14.00 24.81
C GLU A 239 -16.47 -13.71 24.29
N ASP A 240 -16.34 -12.69 23.44
CA ASP A 240 -15.10 -12.09 22.95
C ASP A 240 -14.48 -12.66 21.64
N LEU A 241 -15.31 -12.76 20.58
CA LEU A 241 -14.87 -12.89 19.17
C LEU A 241 -15.17 -11.58 18.39
N PRO A 242 -14.35 -11.20 17.39
CA PRO A 242 -13.17 -11.89 16.88
C PRO A 242 -11.95 -11.82 17.81
N ARG A 243 -11.13 -12.86 17.81
CA ARG A 243 -9.93 -12.98 18.65
C ARG A 243 -8.68 -13.16 17.82
N LEU A 244 -7.62 -12.41 18.16
CA LEU A 244 -6.29 -12.58 17.56
C LEU A 244 -5.38 -13.26 18.57
N LEU A 245 -4.71 -14.32 18.09
CA LEU A 245 -3.69 -15.05 18.82
C LEU A 245 -2.38 -14.95 18.04
N LEU A 246 -1.30 -14.64 18.73
CA LEU A 246 0.06 -14.69 18.19
C LEU A 246 0.75 -15.92 18.76
N PHE A 247 1.33 -16.71 17.86
CA PHE A 247 2.20 -17.83 18.17
C PHE A 247 3.63 -17.35 17.98
N ASP A 248 4.32 -17.20 19.10
CA ASP A 248 5.75 -16.92 19.10
C ASP A 248 6.52 -18.24 18.97
N GLU A 249 7.39 -18.30 17.96
CA GLU A 249 8.16 -19.49 17.63
C GLU A 249 9.15 -19.85 18.74
N TYR A 250 9.72 -18.86 19.42
CA TYR A 250 10.84 -19.08 20.34
C TYR A 250 10.41 -19.41 21.77
N SER A 251 9.20 -19.01 22.16
CA SER A 251 8.77 -19.10 23.56
C SER A 251 7.66 -20.11 23.82
N ASP A 252 7.17 -20.80 22.78
CA ASP A 252 5.98 -21.68 22.83
C ASP A 252 4.73 -21.02 23.42
N LYS A 253 4.74 -19.68 23.57
CA LYS A 253 3.65 -18.92 24.19
C LYS A 253 2.67 -18.47 23.14
N ILE A 254 1.39 -18.70 23.44
CA ILE A 254 0.27 -18.09 22.74
C ILE A 254 -0.06 -16.79 23.46
N VAL A 255 0.03 -15.68 22.74
CA VAL A 255 -0.34 -14.36 23.27
C VAL A 255 -1.66 -13.93 22.65
N LYS A 256 -2.63 -13.55 23.49
CA LYS A 256 -3.90 -12.96 23.05
C LYS A 256 -3.74 -11.45 22.87
N PHE A 257 -4.37 -10.90 21.83
CA PHE A 257 -4.56 -9.46 21.71
C PHE A 257 -5.79 -9.03 22.54
N GLU A 258 -5.59 -8.10 23.48
CA GLU A 258 -6.65 -7.58 24.37
C GLU A 258 -7.25 -6.24 23.90
N GLY A 259 -6.76 -5.69 22.79
CA GLY A 259 -7.25 -4.43 22.24
C GLY A 259 -8.47 -4.59 21.33
N LYS A 260 -8.98 -3.46 20.82
CA LYS A 260 -10.10 -3.45 19.87
C LYS A 260 -9.65 -4.02 18.52
N TYR A 261 -10.29 -5.10 18.06
CA TYR A 261 -9.95 -5.76 16.80
C TYR A 261 -10.01 -4.84 15.56
N ASN A 262 -10.83 -3.77 15.59
CA ASN A 262 -10.96 -2.83 14.48
C ASN A 262 -9.85 -1.75 14.41
N ASP A 263 -8.89 -1.78 15.34
CA ASP A 263 -7.74 -0.88 15.37
C ASP A 263 -6.50 -1.57 14.80
N LYS A 264 -6.25 -1.37 13.50
CA LYS A 264 -5.12 -1.96 12.79
C LYS A 264 -3.77 -1.51 13.38
N THR A 265 -3.67 -0.27 13.83
CA THR A 265 -2.43 0.29 14.37
C THR A 265 -2.11 -0.33 15.71
N ALA A 266 -3.09 -0.47 16.60
CA ALA A 266 -2.92 -1.16 17.88
C ALA A 266 -2.52 -2.64 17.69
N ILE A 267 -3.14 -3.34 16.75
CA ILE A 267 -2.75 -4.73 16.41
C ILE A 267 -1.31 -4.78 15.89
N THR A 268 -0.93 -3.85 15.01
CA THR A 268 0.42 -3.77 14.45
C THR A 268 1.46 -3.51 15.54
N GLN A 269 1.18 -2.57 16.44
CA GLN A 269 2.03 -2.25 17.58
C GLN A 269 2.20 -3.46 18.51
N TRP A 270 1.10 -4.15 18.83
CA TRP A 270 1.13 -5.37 19.63
C TRP A 270 1.98 -6.48 18.97
N ILE A 271 1.86 -6.71 17.66
CA ILE A 271 2.72 -7.68 16.95
C ILE A 271 4.20 -7.29 17.08
N ILE A 272 4.53 -6.01 16.89
CA ILE A 272 5.92 -5.51 17.03
C ILE A 272 6.44 -5.75 18.45
N GLU A 273 5.65 -5.44 19.47
CA GLU A 273 6.05 -5.60 20.88
C GLU A 273 6.32 -7.06 21.25
N LYS A 274 5.55 -7.99 20.69
CA LYS A 274 5.67 -9.42 21.01
C LYS A 274 6.69 -10.16 20.18
N THR A 275 6.98 -9.70 18.96
CA THR A 275 7.89 -10.41 18.02
C THR A 275 9.18 -9.64 17.71
N GLY A 276 9.22 -8.33 17.97
CA GLY A 276 10.27 -7.44 17.46
C GLY A 276 10.18 -7.17 15.95
N ILE A 277 9.26 -7.81 15.23
CA ILE A 277 9.16 -7.70 13.77
C ILE A 277 8.32 -6.50 13.38
N LYS A 278 8.92 -5.64 12.55
CA LYS A 278 8.21 -4.50 11.94
C LYS A 278 7.49 -4.92 10.67
N PRO A 279 6.32 -4.32 10.38
CA PRO A 279 5.65 -4.57 9.12
C PRO A 279 6.47 -4.02 7.95
N THR A 280 6.34 -4.68 6.80
CA THR A 280 6.96 -4.29 5.54
C THR A 280 6.31 -3.03 4.95
N GLU A 281 4.99 -2.88 5.14
CA GLU A 281 4.17 -1.75 4.70
C GLU A 281 3.10 -1.39 5.74
N GLY A 282 2.43 -0.25 5.59
CA GLY A 282 1.35 0.16 6.50
C GLY A 282 1.83 0.87 7.77
N PRO A 283 0.96 1.05 8.78
CA PRO A 283 1.29 1.77 10.01
C PRO A 283 2.58 1.26 10.64
N LEU A 284 3.39 2.17 11.19
CA LEU A 284 4.66 1.86 11.88
C LEU A 284 5.76 1.22 10.98
N SER A 285 5.50 0.99 9.69
CA SER A 285 6.51 0.52 8.74
C SER A 285 7.52 1.62 8.38
N ARG A 286 8.75 1.21 8.02
CA ARG A 286 9.76 2.15 7.51
C ARG A 286 9.31 2.82 6.21
N LYS A 287 8.57 2.10 5.37
CA LYS A 287 8.09 2.59 4.08
C LYS A 287 7.06 3.71 4.25
N GLU A 288 6.12 3.54 5.17
CA GLU A 288 5.14 4.56 5.53
C GLU A 288 5.84 5.83 6.04
N ALA A 289 6.74 5.68 7.01
CA ALA A 289 7.44 6.80 7.62
C ALA A 289 8.38 7.58 6.67
N LYS A 290 9.07 6.88 5.75
CA LYS A 290 10.12 7.48 4.91
C LYS A 290 9.68 7.82 3.48
N PHE A 291 8.67 7.13 2.95
CA PHE A 291 8.22 7.33 1.57
C PHE A 291 6.84 7.95 1.52
N PHE A 292 5.79 7.24 1.94
CA PHE A 292 4.42 7.72 1.78
C PHE A 292 4.15 9.02 2.55
N LYS A 293 4.71 9.18 3.77
CA LYS A 293 4.66 10.46 4.50
C LYS A 293 5.26 11.61 3.69
N ASN A 294 6.39 11.41 3.02
CA ASN A 294 7.03 12.45 2.23
C ASN A 294 6.24 12.77 0.95
N VAL A 295 5.67 11.74 0.30
CA VAL A 295 4.80 11.94 -0.87
C VAL A 295 3.57 12.76 -0.49
N ARG A 296 2.88 12.45 0.62
CA ARG A 296 1.74 13.22 1.12
C ARG A 296 2.08 14.68 1.47
N LEU A 297 3.33 14.96 1.83
CA LEU A 297 3.82 16.31 2.14
C LEU A 297 4.40 17.02 0.92
N GLY A 298 4.29 16.44 -0.29
CA GLY A 298 4.87 17.00 -1.51
C GLY A 298 6.41 17.08 -1.51
N LYS A 299 7.09 16.37 -0.60
CA LYS A 299 8.55 16.39 -0.49
C LYS A 299 9.16 15.42 -1.51
N LYS A 300 10.08 15.93 -2.34
CA LYS A 300 10.82 15.07 -3.29
C LYS A 300 11.60 13.99 -2.52
N PRO A 301 11.64 12.73 -3.01
CA PRO A 301 12.47 11.69 -2.41
C PRO A 301 13.94 12.15 -2.38
N SER A 302 14.62 12.01 -1.24
CA SER A 302 16.05 12.28 -1.15
C SER A 302 16.78 11.30 -2.07
N SER A 303 17.36 11.78 -3.17
CA SER A 303 18.20 10.97 -4.06
C SER A 303 19.51 10.64 -3.36
N LYS A 304 19.56 9.53 -2.61
CA LYS A 304 20.86 8.92 -2.33
C LYS A 304 21.35 8.31 -3.66
N LYS A 305 22.21 9.04 -4.37
CA LYS A 305 23.02 8.46 -5.45
C LYS A 305 23.70 7.22 -4.87
N PRO A 306 23.66 6.06 -5.55
CA PRO A 306 24.53 4.96 -5.18
C PRO A 306 25.97 5.48 -5.26
N SER A 307 26.73 5.38 -4.16
CA SER A 307 28.16 5.66 -4.21
C SER A 307 28.76 4.67 -5.19
N SER A 308 29.22 5.15 -6.35
CA SER A 308 30.06 4.39 -7.25
C SER A 308 31.33 4.03 -6.49
N LYS A 309 31.41 2.82 -5.94
CA LYS A 309 32.69 2.25 -5.54
C LYS A 309 33.52 2.17 -6.83
N LYS A 310 34.53 3.04 -6.95
CA LYS A 310 35.58 2.91 -7.98
C LYS A 310 36.22 1.55 -7.79
N ILE A 311 35.90 0.61 -8.68
CA ILE A 311 36.67 -0.62 -8.82
C ILE A 311 37.93 -0.20 -9.58
N ASN A 312 39.04 -0.06 -8.86
CA ASN A 312 40.36 0.04 -9.49
C ASN A 312 40.68 -1.32 -10.14
N LYS A 313 40.46 -1.43 -11.45
CA LYS A 313 41.07 -2.49 -12.25
C LYS A 313 42.54 -2.12 -12.46
N LYS A 314 43.45 -2.89 -11.85
CA LYS A 314 44.85 -2.95 -12.27
C LYS A 314 44.89 -3.58 -13.67
N PRO A 315 45.67 -3.06 -14.63
CA PRO A 315 45.94 -3.77 -15.87
C PRO A 315 46.91 -4.91 -15.59
N GLN A 316 46.51 -6.11 -15.96
CA GLN A 316 47.36 -7.30 -16.02
C GLN A 316 48.01 -7.29 -17.40
N HIS A 317 49.31 -7.06 -17.46
CA HIS A 317 50.11 -7.28 -18.67
C HIS A 317 50.35 -8.78 -18.78
N ASP A 318 49.85 -9.36 -19.87
CA ASP A 318 50.32 -10.66 -20.35
C ASP A 318 51.58 -10.39 -21.18
N GLU A 319 52.71 -10.97 -20.77
CA GLU A 319 53.88 -11.17 -21.63
C GLU A 319 54.09 -12.67 -21.83
N LEU A 320 54.48 -12.98 -23.08
CA LEU A 320 54.75 -14.27 -23.71
C LEU A 320 55.84 -15.09 -23.03
#